data_AF-A0A9D1WB35-F1
#
_entry.id   AF-A0A9D1WB35-F1
#
_cell.length_a   1.000
_cell.length_b   1.000
_cell.length_c   1.000
_cell.angle_alpha   90.00
_cell.angle_beta   90.00
_cell.angle_gamma   90.00
#
_symmetry.space_group_name_H-M   'P 1'
#
loop_
_entity.id
_entity.type
_entity.pdbx_description
1 polymer ?
#
loop_
_entity_poly.entity_id
_entity_poly.type
_entity_poly.pdbx_seq_one_letter_code
_entity_poly.pdbx_strand_id
1 'polypeptide(L)'
;MKKHLPFGHALSFSLLLLLMFSLSSCYKEDVKANFIDPRLHKSVINTGFSDNVIEVQSENWSVAYVKDGQSGELLKDTDGQTIRIDEPRTAQLKDGWLELEKTKDNNLRMTLAENFSNDPREFFIGLQLEDQNQEMHFMQTRGEHYELLEADVSEIKGSRKVYVSDEGCSTLLVRNNTNEVTNVDLSEIFSDVKSTSELLSTDYGAFDWIARSDSIVSLGSIVVGDNELWSEGVPFKEGVSTKPYKNIHSTKLEPYGSIVVKGEMQYLERSSEFTLTIKNVSSGNQFKVSGIWNQKVPLSPHIIFE
;
A
#
# COMPACT_ATOMS: atom_id res chain seq x y z
N MET A 1 -41.65 -52.36 94.90
CA MET A 1 -42.87 -51.96 94.17
C MET A 1 -42.45 -50.99 93.07
N LYS A 2 -42.46 -51.42 91.81
CA LYS A 2 -43.51 -51.13 90.81
C LYS A 2 -43.79 -49.63 90.63
N LYS A 3 -43.43 -49.18 89.41
CA LYS A 3 -44.26 -48.45 88.44
C LYS A 3 -44.14 -46.92 88.32
N HIS A 4 -43.84 -46.54 87.07
CA HIS A 4 -44.38 -45.45 86.25
C HIS A 4 -43.96 -43.99 86.53
N LEU A 5 -43.12 -43.49 85.62
CA LEU A 5 -43.29 -42.18 84.95
C LEU A 5 -44.66 -42.13 84.23
N PRO A 6 -45.31 -40.95 84.00
CA PRO A 6 -44.78 -40.04 82.98
C PRO A 6 -45.21 -38.54 83.03
N PHE A 7 -44.77 -37.82 81.99
CA PHE A 7 -45.27 -36.55 81.43
C PHE A 7 -45.02 -35.29 82.27
N GLY A 8 -44.43 -34.20 81.75
CA GLY A 8 -44.21 -33.81 80.36
C GLY A 8 -44.36 -32.28 80.35
N HIS A 9 -43.24 -31.57 80.39
CA HIS A 9 -43.21 -30.12 80.26
C HIS A 9 -43.49 -29.71 78.82
N ALA A 10 -44.24 -28.62 78.73
CA ALA A 10 -44.57 -27.86 77.56
C ALA A 10 -43.35 -27.15 76.95
N LEU A 11 -43.58 -26.53 75.78
CA LEU A 11 -42.73 -25.67 74.96
C LEU A 11 -41.77 -26.37 73.98
N SER A 12 -42.13 -26.33 72.70
CA SER A 12 -41.49 -25.45 71.71
C SER A 12 -42.18 -25.69 70.35
N PHE A 13 -43.23 -24.95 70.02
CA PHE A 13 -43.18 -23.79 69.13
C PHE A 13 -42.47 -24.05 67.78
N SER A 14 -43.29 -24.19 66.75
CA SER A 14 -43.10 -23.62 65.41
C SER A 14 -41.72 -23.76 64.75
N LEU A 15 -41.45 -24.91 64.13
CA LEU A 15 -40.47 -25.01 63.05
C LEU A 15 -40.83 -26.12 62.04
N LEU A 16 -42.07 -26.16 61.59
CA LEU A 16 -42.51 -27.09 60.54
C LEU A 16 -43.46 -26.42 59.56
N LEU A 17 -42.99 -25.31 58.98
CA LEU A 17 -43.68 -24.57 57.90
C LEU A 17 -42.65 -23.75 57.11
N LEU A 18 -41.60 -24.40 56.62
CA LEU A 18 -40.67 -23.82 55.64
C LEU A 18 -39.98 -24.93 54.81
N LEU A 19 -40.80 -25.82 54.23
CA LEU A 19 -40.35 -26.91 53.34
C LEU A 19 -41.03 -26.86 51.97
N MET A 20 -41.36 -25.65 51.49
CA MET A 20 -41.73 -25.39 50.10
C MET A 20 -41.07 -24.08 49.68
N PHE A 21 -40.45 -24.09 48.49
CA PHE A 21 -39.67 -23.03 47.83
C PHE A 21 -38.16 -23.03 48.03
N SER A 22 -37.47 -23.93 47.32
CA SER A 22 -36.27 -23.58 46.52
C SER A 22 -35.70 -24.78 45.73
N LEU A 23 -36.51 -25.37 44.85
CA LEU A 23 -35.99 -26.08 43.68
C LEU A 23 -36.50 -25.37 42.42
N SER A 24 -36.12 -24.10 42.30
CA SER A 24 -36.00 -23.44 41.01
C SER A 24 -34.52 -23.48 40.66
N SER A 25 -34.03 -24.61 40.15
CA SER A 25 -32.78 -24.57 39.37
C SER A 25 -33.11 -23.79 38.10
N CYS A 26 -32.98 -22.47 38.20
CA CYS A 26 -32.79 -21.64 37.03
C CYS A 26 -31.46 -22.12 36.45
N TYR A 27 -31.53 -23.07 35.50
CA TYR A 27 -30.40 -23.38 34.64
C TYR A 27 -30.19 -22.12 33.83
N LYS A 28 -29.38 -21.21 34.37
CA LYS A 28 -28.88 -20.08 33.62
C LYS A 28 -28.00 -20.73 32.57
N GLU A 29 -28.49 -20.83 31.34
CA GLU A 29 -27.62 -21.01 30.19
C GLU A 29 -26.50 -19.99 30.38
N ASP A 30 -25.27 -20.49 30.58
CA ASP A 30 -24.07 -19.67 30.50
C ASP A 30 -24.03 -19.16 29.06
N VAL A 31 -24.66 -18.02 28.83
CA VAL A 31 -24.35 -17.16 27.70
C VAL A 31 -22.89 -16.80 27.91
N LYS A 32 -21.99 -17.55 27.28
CA LYS A 32 -20.56 -17.24 27.27
C LYS A 32 -20.46 -15.78 26.85
N ALA A 33 -20.01 -14.93 27.78
CA ALA A 33 -19.94 -13.51 27.56
C ALA A 33 -19.02 -13.28 26.35
N ASN A 34 -19.51 -12.56 25.34
CA ASN A 34 -18.66 -12.11 24.26
C ASN A 34 -17.68 -11.10 24.81
N PHE A 35 -16.39 -11.42 24.76
CA PHE A 35 -15.32 -10.53 25.21
C PHE A 35 -14.73 -9.70 24.08
N ILE A 36 -15.29 -9.83 22.88
CA ILE A 36 -15.12 -8.93 21.74
C ILE A 36 -16.48 -8.44 21.24
N ASP A 37 -16.47 -7.34 20.50
CA ASP A 37 -17.66 -6.84 19.83
C ASP A 37 -18.24 -7.90 18.87
N PRO A 38 -19.53 -8.28 19.00
CA PRO A 38 -20.15 -9.28 18.14
C PRO A 38 -20.11 -8.95 16.64
N ARG A 39 -19.97 -7.66 16.27
CA ARG A 39 -19.81 -7.19 14.89
C ARG A 39 -18.52 -7.70 14.25
N LEU A 40 -17.53 -8.07 15.06
CA LEU A 40 -16.24 -8.59 14.59
C LEU A 40 -16.26 -10.09 14.29
N HIS A 41 -17.33 -10.82 14.63
CA HIS A 41 -17.50 -12.22 14.20
C HIS A 41 -17.62 -12.38 12.68
N LYS A 42 -17.99 -11.31 11.97
CA LYS A 42 -17.88 -11.19 10.52
C LYS A 42 -17.90 -9.73 10.11
N SER A 43 -16.75 -9.23 9.69
CA SER A 43 -16.57 -7.88 9.18
C SER A 43 -16.17 -7.92 7.71
N VAL A 44 -16.92 -7.21 6.87
CA VAL A 44 -16.57 -6.99 5.47
C VAL A 44 -16.11 -5.55 5.33
N ILE A 45 -14.90 -5.38 4.82
CA ILE A 45 -14.24 -4.06 4.70
C ILE A 45 -13.66 -3.91 3.29
N ASN A 46 -13.48 -2.66 2.85
CA ASN A 46 -12.96 -2.31 1.53
C ASN A 46 -11.84 -1.26 1.61
N THR A 47 -11.17 -1.21 2.77
CA THR A 47 -10.19 -0.19 3.13
C THR A 47 -9.12 -0.79 4.01
N GLY A 48 -7.94 -0.20 3.99
CA GLY A 48 -6.97 -0.32 5.07
C GLY A 48 -7.28 0.65 6.22
N PHE A 49 -6.48 0.57 7.27
CA PHE A 49 -6.45 1.49 8.40
C PHE A 49 -5.19 1.25 9.24
N SER A 50 -4.80 2.26 10.01
CA SER A 50 -3.71 2.17 10.98
C SER A 50 -4.23 2.36 12.39
N ASP A 51 -3.59 1.71 13.35
CA ASP A 51 -3.80 1.91 14.78
C ASP A 51 -5.26 1.71 15.26
N ASN A 52 -6.02 0.83 14.60
CA ASN A 52 -7.38 0.53 15.04
C ASN A 52 -7.33 -0.25 16.34
N VAL A 53 -7.92 0.30 17.40
CA VAL A 53 -7.95 -0.33 18.72
C VAL A 53 -9.23 -1.15 18.87
N ILE A 54 -9.06 -2.46 19.02
CA ILE A 54 -10.09 -3.41 19.36
C ILE A 54 -10.02 -3.64 20.87
N GLU A 55 -11.06 -3.19 21.57
CA GLU A 55 -11.21 -3.42 23.00
C GLU A 55 -11.55 -4.89 23.24
N VAL A 56 -10.78 -5.53 24.11
CA VAL A 56 -11.03 -6.90 24.57
C VAL A 56 -11.50 -6.81 26.02
N GLN A 57 -12.72 -7.26 26.30
CA GLN A 57 -13.36 -7.14 27.62
C GLN A 57 -12.84 -8.20 28.60
N SER A 58 -11.52 -8.31 28.73
CA SER A 58 -10.85 -9.23 29.64
C SER A 58 -9.41 -8.79 29.93
N GLU A 59 -8.90 -9.12 31.11
CA GLU A 59 -7.50 -8.83 31.49
C GLU A 59 -6.52 -9.89 30.97
N ASN A 60 -6.97 -11.14 30.76
CA ASN A 60 -6.10 -12.29 30.49
C ASN A 60 -6.41 -12.96 29.13
N TRP A 61 -6.18 -12.25 28.04
CA TRP A 61 -6.39 -12.79 26.69
C TRP A 61 -5.09 -12.91 25.90
N SER A 62 -5.05 -13.79 24.89
CA SER A 62 -3.97 -13.84 23.91
C SER A 62 -4.51 -13.99 22.48
N VAL A 63 -3.70 -13.60 21.50
CA VAL A 63 -3.91 -14.02 20.11
C VAL A 63 -3.33 -15.43 19.98
N ALA A 64 -4.18 -16.45 19.93
CA ALA A 64 -3.76 -17.85 19.83
C ALA A 64 -3.36 -18.24 18.40
N TYR A 65 -3.94 -17.58 17.40
CA TYR A 65 -3.58 -17.74 16.00
C TYR A 65 -4.12 -16.60 15.13
N VAL A 66 -3.47 -16.45 13.98
CA VAL A 66 -4.05 -15.82 12.80
C VAL A 66 -4.00 -16.84 11.66
N LYS A 67 -5.08 -17.00 10.91
CA LYS A 67 -5.13 -17.93 9.77
C LYS A 67 -5.74 -17.30 8.54
N ASP A 68 -5.29 -17.76 7.38
CA ASP A 68 -5.91 -17.48 6.10
C ASP A 68 -7.32 -18.09 6.08
N GLY A 69 -8.29 -17.31 5.63
CA GLY A 69 -9.69 -17.71 5.67
C GLY A 69 -10.10 -18.69 4.59
N GLN A 70 -9.34 -18.78 3.50
CA GLN A 70 -9.64 -19.69 2.39
C GLN A 70 -9.00 -21.06 2.60
N SER A 71 -7.71 -21.08 2.92
CA SER A 71 -6.91 -22.29 3.10
C SER A 71 -6.95 -22.83 4.53
N GLY A 72 -7.23 -21.98 5.52
CA GLY A 72 -7.12 -22.31 6.94
C GLY A 72 -5.67 -22.38 7.46
N GLU A 73 -4.67 -22.06 6.63
CA GLU A 73 -3.27 -22.10 7.02
C GLU A 73 -2.95 -21.00 8.04
N LEU A 74 -2.10 -21.33 9.02
CA LEU A 74 -1.62 -20.37 10.00
C LEU A 74 -0.68 -19.35 9.34
N LEU A 75 -1.04 -18.08 9.47
CA LEU A 75 -0.27 -16.96 8.97
C LEU A 75 1.01 -16.77 9.79
N LYS A 76 2.08 -16.37 9.08
CA LYS A 76 3.43 -16.28 9.63
C LYS A 76 3.96 -14.86 9.69
N ASP A 77 4.68 -14.55 10.75
CA ASP A 77 5.39 -13.29 10.90
C ASP A 77 6.64 -13.21 10.02
N THR A 78 7.33 -12.06 10.08
CA THR A 78 8.57 -11.78 9.34
C THR A 78 9.70 -12.77 9.63
N ASP A 79 9.70 -13.43 10.79
CA ASP A 79 10.66 -14.46 11.17
C ASP A 79 10.23 -15.87 10.71
N GLY A 80 9.06 -16.00 10.08
CA GLY A 80 8.50 -17.26 9.61
C GLY A 80 7.80 -18.09 10.70
N GLN A 81 7.55 -17.51 11.87
CA GLN A 81 6.83 -18.14 12.96
C GLN A 81 5.32 -17.85 12.86
N THR A 82 4.47 -18.75 13.36
CA THR A 82 3.02 -18.50 13.36
C THR A 82 2.69 -17.34 14.29
N ILE A 83 1.82 -16.43 13.85
CA ILE A 83 1.45 -15.26 14.65
C ILE A 83 0.70 -15.71 15.93
N ARG A 84 1.29 -15.40 17.09
CA ARG A 84 0.75 -15.65 18.44
C ARG A 84 1.16 -14.59 19.45
N ILE A 85 0.23 -13.95 20.14
CA ILE A 85 0.53 -12.79 20.99
C ILE A 85 -0.01 -13.03 22.40
N ASP A 86 0.86 -13.50 23.29
CA ASP A 86 0.51 -13.78 24.70
C ASP A 86 0.84 -12.59 25.62
N GLU A 87 1.97 -11.94 25.34
CA GLU A 87 2.47 -10.78 26.07
C GLU A 87 2.44 -9.51 25.19
N PRO A 88 2.55 -8.31 25.78
CA PRO A 88 2.61 -7.08 25.01
C PRO A 88 3.76 -7.09 23.99
N ARG A 89 3.41 -7.18 22.71
CA ARG A 89 4.33 -7.16 21.57
C ARG A 89 3.57 -6.87 20.28
N THR A 90 4.32 -6.48 19.27
CA THR A 90 3.87 -6.40 17.88
C THR A 90 4.21 -7.70 17.15
N ALA A 91 3.34 -8.12 16.24
CA ALA A 91 3.57 -9.16 15.26
C ALA A 91 3.12 -8.63 13.89
N GLN A 92 4.06 -8.55 12.95
CA GLN A 92 3.79 -8.16 11.58
C GLN A 92 3.84 -9.40 10.69
N LEU A 93 2.84 -9.55 9.83
CA LEU A 93 2.81 -10.59 8.83
C LEU A 93 3.99 -10.45 7.86
N LYS A 94 4.56 -11.57 7.41
CA LYS A 94 5.67 -11.59 6.45
C LYS A 94 5.43 -10.74 5.20
N ASP A 95 4.19 -10.73 4.69
CA ASP A 95 3.82 -10.00 3.48
C ASP A 95 3.41 -8.54 3.78
N GLY A 96 3.58 -8.08 5.02
CA GLY A 96 3.50 -6.68 5.44
C GLY A 96 2.10 -6.08 5.56
N TRP A 97 1.05 -6.78 5.10
CA TRP A 97 -0.29 -6.20 5.00
C TRP A 97 -1.13 -6.23 6.28
N LEU A 98 -0.73 -7.02 7.29
CA LEU A 98 -1.38 -7.08 8.61
C LEU A 98 -0.33 -6.94 9.70
N GLU A 99 -0.61 -6.08 10.65
CA GLU A 99 0.12 -5.96 11.90
C GLU A 99 -0.87 -6.02 13.07
N LEU A 100 -0.50 -6.78 14.09
CA LEU A 100 -1.23 -6.89 15.35
C LEU A 100 -0.29 -6.55 16.50
N GLU A 101 -0.79 -5.76 17.44
CA GLU A 101 -0.08 -5.43 18.68
C GLU A 101 -1.00 -5.70 19.86
N LYS A 102 -0.54 -6.48 20.83
CA LYS A 102 -1.10 -6.41 22.18
C LYS A 102 -0.41 -5.26 22.90
N THR A 103 -1.15 -4.20 23.18
CA THR A 103 -0.59 -3.01 23.81
C THR A 103 -0.32 -3.25 25.30
N LYS A 104 0.47 -2.39 25.93
CA LYS A 104 0.69 -2.43 27.38
C LYS A 104 -0.57 -2.19 28.20
N ASP A 105 -1.54 -1.49 27.62
CA ASP A 105 -2.87 -1.24 28.21
C ASP A 105 -3.85 -2.39 27.93
N ASN A 106 -3.33 -3.54 27.49
CA ASN A 106 -4.08 -4.77 27.24
C ASN A 106 -5.16 -4.66 26.15
N ASN A 107 -4.96 -3.78 25.17
CA ASN A 107 -5.82 -3.69 23.98
C ASN A 107 -5.18 -4.42 22.79
N LEU A 108 -6.02 -4.89 21.85
CA LEU A 108 -5.54 -5.36 20.56
C LEU A 108 -5.54 -4.19 19.58
N ARG A 109 -4.37 -3.73 19.17
CA ARG A 109 -4.23 -2.77 18.08
C ARG A 109 -3.99 -3.53 16.77
N MET A 110 -4.68 -3.13 15.72
CA MET A 110 -4.58 -3.71 14.39
C MET A 110 -4.31 -2.64 13.35
N THR A 111 -3.31 -2.89 12.52
CA THR A 111 -3.03 -2.11 11.30
C THR A 111 -3.18 -3.05 10.12
N LEU A 112 -3.92 -2.59 9.12
CA LEU A 112 -4.29 -3.36 7.94
C LEU A 112 -4.04 -2.50 6.70
N ALA A 113 -3.15 -2.95 5.82
CA ALA A 113 -2.93 -2.27 4.54
C ALA A 113 -4.18 -2.37 3.65
N GLU A 114 -4.26 -1.57 2.59
CA GLU A 114 -5.27 -1.75 1.55
C GLU A 114 -5.16 -3.15 0.91
N ASN A 115 -6.27 -3.69 0.41
CA ASN A 115 -6.23 -4.82 -0.52
C ASN A 115 -6.28 -4.28 -1.94
N PHE A 116 -5.21 -4.45 -2.71
CA PHE A 116 -5.19 -4.05 -4.12
C PHE A 116 -5.50 -5.22 -5.07
N SER A 117 -5.70 -6.44 -4.57
CA SER A 117 -6.13 -7.56 -5.41
C SER A 117 -7.62 -7.44 -5.74
N ASN A 118 -8.01 -7.84 -6.96
CA ASN A 118 -9.43 -8.03 -7.29
C ASN A 118 -10.05 -9.20 -6.50
N ASP A 119 -9.21 -10.11 -6.01
CA ASP A 119 -9.64 -11.20 -5.14
C ASP A 119 -9.71 -10.69 -3.68
N PRO A 120 -10.85 -10.89 -3.00
CA PRO A 120 -10.95 -10.59 -1.58
C PRO A 120 -9.98 -11.46 -0.78
N ARG A 121 -9.32 -10.88 0.23
CA ARG A 121 -8.59 -11.65 1.23
C ARG A 121 -9.46 -11.86 2.45
N GLU A 122 -9.45 -13.08 2.97
CA GLU A 122 -10.22 -13.49 4.14
C GLU A 122 -9.25 -13.96 5.21
N PHE A 123 -9.43 -13.56 6.46
CA PHE A 123 -8.58 -14.02 7.56
C PHE A 123 -9.33 -14.04 8.88
N PHE A 124 -8.86 -14.89 9.79
CA PHE A 124 -9.40 -15.04 11.14
C PHE A 124 -8.33 -14.73 12.18
N ILE A 125 -8.74 -14.05 13.25
CA ILE A 125 -7.93 -13.83 14.45
C ILE A 125 -8.61 -14.57 15.59
N GLY A 126 -7.95 -15.63 16.08
CA GLY A 126 -8.41 -16.41 17.21
C GLY A 126 -7.88 -15.83 18.52
N LEU A 127 -8.79 -15.38 19.38
CA LEU A 127 -8.48 -14.98 20.73
C LEU A 127 -8.77 -16.11 21.70
N GLN A 128 -7.86 -16.31 22.66
CA GLN A 128 -8.02 -17.26 23.74
C GLN A 128 -8.10 -16.52 25.07
N LEU A 129 -9.07 -16.92 25.89
CA LEU A 129 -9.29 -16.46 27.26
C LEU A 129 -9.63 -17.68 28.11
N GLU A 130 -8.68 -18.13 28.95
CA GLU A 130 -8.83 -19.35 29.76
C GLU A 130 -9.31 -20.55 28.88
N ASP A 131 -10.50 -21.08 29.17
CA ASP A 131 -11.14 -22.19 28.44
C ASP A 131 -12.11 -21.72 27.32
N GLN A 132 -12.11 -20.42 27.00
CA GLN A 132 -12.95 -19.81 25.97
C GLN A 132 -12.12 -19.35 24.77
N ASN A 133 -12.65 -19.60 23.58
CA ASN A 133 -12.08 -19.12 22.32
C ASN A 133 -13.13 -18.30 21.58
N GLN A 134 -12.71 -17.17 21.03
CA GLN A 134 -13.52 -16.36 20.11
C GLN A 134 -12.72 -16.03 18.86
N GLU A 135 -13.39 -16.06 17.72
CA GLU A 135 -12.78 -15.68 16.45
C GLU A 135 -13.38 -14.36 15.97
N MET A 136 -12.48 -13.48 15.54
CA MET A 136 -12.81 -12.39 14.63
C MET A 136 -12.59 -12.85 13.20
N HIS A 137 -13.47 -12.45 12.30
CA HIS A 137 -13.40 -12.80 10.89
C HIS A 137 -13.48 -11.53 10.05
N PHE A 138 -12.45 -11.31 9.25
CA PHE A 138 -12.35 -10.19 8.32
C PHE A 138 -12.32 -10.69 6.88
N MET A 139 -13.17 -10.11 6.04
CA MET A 139 -13.10 -10.22 4.59
C MET A 139 -12.82 -8.84 4.03
N GLN A 140 -11.65 -8.65 3.43
CA GLN A 140 -11.23 -7.39 2.86
C GLN A 140 -11.23 -7.44 1.34
N THR A 141 -12.07 -6.59 0.76
CA THR A 141 -12.19 -6.35 -0.68
C THR A 141 -11.32 -5.16 -1.10
N ARG A 142 -11.10 -5.02 -2.41
CA ARG A 142 -10.45 -3.84 -2.98
C ARG A 142 -11.32 -2.60 -2.82
N GLY A 143 -10.69 -1.47 -2.53
CA GLY A 143 -11.36 -0.17 -2.60
C GLY A 143 -11.80 0.14 -4.03
N GLU A 144 -13.00 0.69 -4.20
CA GLU A 144 -13.56 0.96 -5.53
C GLU A 144 -12.71 1.96 -6.32
N HIS A 145 -12.17 2.96 -5.64
CA HIS A 145 -11.41 4.03 -6.25
C HIS A 145 -10.40 4.66 -5.28
N TYR A 146 -9.29 5.10 -5.85
CA TYR A 146 -8.18 5.74 -5.14
C TYR A 146 -7.82 7.05 -5.84
N GLU A 147 -7.58 8.08 -5.03
CA GLU A 147 -7.24 9.43 -5.47
C GLU A 147 -5.85 9.81 -4.97
N LEU A 148 -5.02 10.36 -5.85
CA LEU A 148 -3.76 11.00 -5.48
C LEU A 148 -4.06 12.39 -4.92
N LEU A 149 -3.79 12.61 -3.63
CA LEU A 149 -4.01 13.90 -2.98
C LEU A 149 -2.80 14.82 -3.11
N GLU A 150 -1.61 14.28 -2.93
CA GLU A 150 -0.37 15.03 -2.83
C GLU A 150 0.81 14.21 -3.35
N ALA A 151 1.76 14.91 -3.98
CA ALA A 151 3.02 14.33 -4.44
C ALA A 151 4.17 15.23 -3.98
N ASP A 152 4.88 14.77 -2.96
CA ASP A 152 6.11 15.38 -2.47
C ASP A 152 7.29 14.80 -3.23
N VAL A 153 8.06 15.64 -3.90
CA VAL A 153 9.23 15.19 -4.68
C VAL A 153 10.44 16.05 -4.36
N SER A 154 11.52 15.40 -3.95
CA SER A 154 12.78 16.06 -3.63
C SER A 154 13.92 15.43 -4.41
N GLU A 155 14.70 16.26 -5.10
CA GLU A 155 15.86 15.77 -5.83
C GLU A 155 16.97 15.36 -4.87
N ILE A 156 17.53 14.16 -5.07
CA ILE A 156 18.66 13.68 -4.28
C ILE A 156 19.88 14.54 -4.59
N LYS A 157 20.44 15.16 -3.55
CA LYS A 157 21.59 16.07 -3.68
C LYS A 157 22.76 15.38 -4.38
N GLY A 158 23.23 15.99 -5.46
CA GLY A 158 24.36 15.50 -6.24
C GLY A 158 24.03 14.40 -7.25
N SER A 159 22.76 13.98 -7.37
CA SER A 159 22.34 13.02 -8.40
C SER A 159 22.33 13.61 -9.81
N ARG A 160 22.14 14.93 -9.92
CA ARG A 160 21.99 15.63 -11.20
C ARG A 160 23.28 15.62 -12.01
N LYS A 161 23.16 15.21 -13.28
CA LYS A 161 24.23 15.25 -14.27
C LYS A 161 23.69 15.87 -15.56
N VAL A 162 24.44 16.80 -16.14
CA VAL A 162 24.17 17.36 -17.46
C VAL A 162 25.36 17.08 -18.34
N TYR A 163 25.13 16.47 -19.50
CA TYR A 163 26.19 16.06 -20.41
C TYR A 163 25.69 16.05 -21.87
N VAL A 164 26.63 16.02 -22.81
CA VAL A 164 26.35 15.89 -24.25
C VAL A 164 26.74 14.48 -24.69
N SER A 165 25.92 13.84 -25.52
CA SER A 165 26.17 12.50 -26.05
C SER A 165 25.50 12.34 -27.41
N ASP A 166 26.05 11.47 -28.25
CA ASP A 166 25.49 10.98 -29.51
C ASP A 166 24.50 9.80 -29.32
N GLU A 167 24.19 9.41 -28.08
CA GLU A 167 23.24 8.33 -27.80
C GLU A 167 21.86 8.60 -28.43
N GLY A 168 21.38 7.63 -29.20
CA GLY A 168 20.12 7.72 -29.94
C GLY A 168 20.15 8.67 -31.15
N CYS A 169 21.31 9.27 -31.45
CA CYS A 169 21.50 10.13 -32.61
C CYS A 169 22.10 9.37 -33.79
N SER A 170 21.73 9.74 -35.01
CA SER A 170 22.24 9.13 -36.24
C SER A 170 23.05 10.12 -37.09
N THR A 171 23.78 9.59 -38.08
CA THR A 171 24.44 10.37 -39.13
C THR A 171 23.62 10.27 -40.40
N LEU A 172 23.30 11.40 -41.03
CA LEU A 172 22.56 11.44 -42.30
C LEU A 172 23.38 12.08 -43.39
N LEU A 173 23.35 11.48 -44.58
CA LEU A 173 23.77 12.14 -45.81
C LEU A 173 22.54 12.69 -46.51
N VAL A 174 22.40 14.01 -46.52
CA VAL A 174 21.30 14.67 -47.21
C VAL A 174 21.77 15.25 -48.54
N ARG A 175 20.91 15.15 -49.56
CA ARG A 175 21.21 15.58 -50.93
C ARG A 175 20.03 16.36 -51.49
N ASN A 176 20.33 17.49 -52.11
CA ASN A 176 19.38 18.23 -52.92
C ASN A 176 19.64 17.87 -54.38
N ASN A 177 18.79 17.05 -54.99
CA ASN A 177 18.94 16.64 -56.39
C ASN A 177 18.21 17.58 -57.37
N THR A 178 17.80 18.76 -56.90
CA THR A 178 17.06 19.75 -57.71
C THR A 178 17.95 20.93 -58.08
N ASN A 179 17.48 21.72 -59.05
CA ASN A 179 18.10 22.97 -59.48
C ASN A 179 17.71 24.19 -58.62
N GLU A 180 16.95 23.99 -57.53
CA GLU A 180 16.47 25.04 -56.64
C GLU A 180 16.92 24.78 -55.20
N VAL A 181 17.00 25.82 -54.36
CA VAL A 181 17.32 25.66 -52.93
C VAL A 181 16.16 24.93 -52.25
N THR A 182 16.46 23.84 -51.52
CA THR A 182 15.44 23.01 -50.86
C THR A 182 15.65 22.98 -49.35
N ASN A 183 14.56 23.00 -48.57
CA ASN A 183 14.58 22.67 -47.15
C ASN A 183 14.59 21.15 -46.99
N VAL A 184 15.61 20.62 -46.33
CA VAL A 184 15.71 19.19 -46.05
C VAL A 184 15.41 18.92 -44.59
N ASP A 185 14.58 17.91 -44.33
CA ASP A 185 14.25 17.43 -42.99
C ASP A 185 15.44 16.66 -42.39
N LEU A 186 15.80 17.04 -41.17
CA LEU A 186 16.88 16.48 -40.37
C LEU A 186 16.34 15.75 -39.12
N SER A 187 15.03 15.59 -38.99
CA SER A 187 14.40 15.02 -37.78
C SER A 187 14.78 13.55 -37.56
N GLU A 188 15.10 12.81 -38.62
CA GLU A 188 15.56 11.41 -38.54
C GLU A 188 16.86 11.24 -37.74
N ILE A 189 17.66 12.32 -37.62
CA ILE A 189 18.88 12.34 -36.77
C ILE A 189 18.55 11.94 -35.33
N PHE A 190 17.39 12.34 -34.82
CA PHE A 190 17.03 12.16 -33.41
C PHE A 190 15.89 11.15 -33.21
N SER A 191 15.61 10.30 -34.20
CA SER A 191 14.46 9.38 -34.20
C SER A 191 14.49 8.35 -33.06
N ASP A 192 15.69 7.95 -32.61
CA ASP A 192 15.89 7.00 -31.50
C ASP A 192 16.15 7.68 -30.15
N VAL A 193 16.22 9.02 -30.11
CA VAL A 193 16.34 9.78 -28.86
C VAL A 193 15.05 9.63 -28.06
N LYS A 194 15.20 9.33 -26.78
CA LYS A 194 14.07 9.14 -25.86
C LYS A 194 14.37 9.73 -24.49
N SER A 195 13.33 10.19 -23.81
CA SER A 195 13.38 10.36 -22.36
C SER A 195 13.07 9.03 -21.67
N THR A 196 13.64 8.81 -20.50
CA THR A 196 13.36 7.66 -19.64
C THR A 196 12.94 8.13 -18.26
N SER A 197 11.98 7.42 -17.67
CA SER A 197 11.50 7.62 -16.31
C SER A 197 11.30 6.26 -15.66
N GLU A 198 12.05 6.00 -14.60
CA GLU A 198 12.00 4.75 -13.84
C GLU A 198 11.54 5.03 -12.42
N LEU A 199 10.47 4.35 -12.00
CA LEU A 199 9.94 4.44 -10.65
C LEU A 199 10.20 3.14 -9.91
N LEU A 200 10.77 3.27 -8.72
CA LEU A 200 11.14 2.17 -7.84
C LEU A 200 10.54 2.43 -6.47
N SER A 201 9.90 1.41 -5.89
CA SER A 201 9.38 1.46 -4.52
C SER A 201 9.41 0.06 -3.91
N THR A 202 9.68 -0.02 -2.61
CA THR A 202 9.58 -1.24 -1.83
C THR A 202 8.27 -1.31 -1.02
N ASP A 203 7.44 -0.27 -1.09
CA ASP A 203 6.22 -0.21 -0.32
C ASP A 203 5.19 -1.19 -0.88
N TYR A 204 4.44 -1.82 0.02
CA TYR A 204 3.39 -2.76 -0.34
C TYR A 204 2.39 -2.09 -1.28
N GLY A 205 2.21 -2.67 -2.48
CA GLY A 205 1.25 -2.22 -3.47
C GLY A 205 1.49 -0.82 -4.00
N ALA A 206 2.75 -0.36 -3.98
CA ALA A 206 3.14 0.98 -4.44
C ALA A 206 2.57 1.36 -5.81
N PHE A 207 2.41 0.40 -6.71
CA PHE A 207 1.92 0.60 -8.07
C PHE A 207 0.53 -0.02 -8.32
N ASP A 208 -0.06 -0.69 -7.32
CA ASP A 208 -1.27 -1.50 -7.50
C ASP A 208 -2.57 -0.74 -7.18
N TRP A 209 -2.47 0.38 -6.45
CA TRP A 209 -3.62 1.21 -6.08
C TRP A 209 -4.26 1.90 -7.29
N ILE A 210 -3.50 2.11 -8.38
CA ILE A 210 -3.98 2.83 -9.55
C ILE A 210 -4.51 1.86 -10.62
N ALA A 211 -5.81 1.92 -10.91
CA ALA A 211 -6.50 0.92 -11.75
C ALA A 211 -6.26 1.08 -13.27
N ARG A 212 -5.19 1.76 -13.70
CA ARG A 212 -4.98 2.14 -15.10
C ARG A 212 -3.51 2.05 -15.50
N SER A 213 -3.25 1.34 -16.60
CA SER A 213 -1.93 1.21 -17.23
C SER A 213 -1.39 2.52 -17.84
N ASP A 214 -2.21 3.58 -17.84
CA ASP A 214 -1.94 4.90 -18.42
C ASP A 214 -2.05 6.04 -17.41
N SER A 215 -1.98 5.76 -16.11
CA SER A 215 -2.05 6.81 -15.10
C SER A 215 -0.82 7.70 -15.13
N ILE A 216 -1.02 8.93 -15.59
CA ILE A 216 0.01 9.95 -15.67
C ILE A 216 0.02 10.72 -14.35
N VAL A 217 1.16 10.71 -13.67
CA VAL A 217 1.40 11.54 -12.48
C VAL A 217 2.35 12.68 -12.82
N SER A 218 2.07 13.86 -12.25
CA SER A 218 3.02 14.97 -12.27
C SER A 218 3.84 14.91 -10.99
N LEU A 219 5.13 14.59 -11.12
CA LEU A 219 6.07 14.48 -10.00
C LEU A 219 6.98 15.72 -9.92
N GLY A 220 6.51 16.85 -10.44
CA GLY A 220 7.23 18.11 -10.43
C GLY A 220 8.16 18.30 -11.63
N SER A 221 8.49 19.57 -11.89
CA SER A 221 9.27 19.96 -13.05
C SER A 221 10.78 19.96 -12.81
N ILE A 222 11.54 19.88 -13.90
CA ILE A 222 12.98 20.07 -13.92
C ILE A 222 13.23 21.54 -14.18
N VAL A 223 13.72 22.25 -13.17
CA VAL A 223 14.08 23.66 -13.27
C VAL A 223 15.60 23.79 -13.21
N VAL A 224 16.17 24.59 -14.12
CA VAL A 224 17.59 24.99 -14.14
C VAL A 224 17.64 26.52 -14.22
N GLY A 225 18.09 27.14 -13.12
CA GLY A 225 17.95 28.60 -12.96
C GLY A 225 16.48 28.98 -12.85
N ASP A 226 16.02 29.89 -13.70
CA ASP A 226 14.61 30.31 -13.79
C ASP A 226 13.84 29.61 -14.92
N ASN A 227 14.48 28.68 -15.65
CA ASN A 227 13.88 28.03 -16.81
C ASN A 227 13.38 26.63 -16.45
N GLU A 228 12.09 26.39 -16.72
CA GLU A 228 11.49 25.06 -16.70
C GLU A 228 11.92 24.31 -17.96
N LEU A 229 12.73 23.27 -17.79
CA LEU A 229 13.25 22.44 -18.88
C LEU A 229 12.33 21.28 -19.21
N TRP A 230 11.51 20.84 -18.24
CA TRP A 230 10.60 19.71 -18.41
C TRP A 230 9.55 19.73 -17.30
N SER A 231 8.28 19.52 -17.65
CA SER A 231 7.16 19.47 -16.70
C SER A 231 6.08 18.46 -17.10
N GLU A 232 6.46 17.50 -17.94
CA GLU A 232 5.51 16.52 -18.44
C GLU A 232 5.13 15.51 -17.34
N GLY A 233 3.91 14.98 -17.39
CA GLY A 233 3.57 13.86 -16.52
C GLY A 233 4.21 12.56 -17.01
N VAL A 234 4.49 11.64 -16.08
CA VAL A 234 5.04 10.31 -16.38
C VAL A 234 4.04 9.21 -16.02
N PRO A 235 4.01 8.09 -16.78
CA PRO A 235 3.26 6.92 -16.38
C PRO A 235 3.72 6.41 -15.01
N PHE A 236 2.81 6.31 -14.05
CA PHE A 236 3.07 5.76 -12.73
C PHE A 236 2.93 4.24 -12.77
N LYS A 237 4.04 3.55 -13.04
CA LYS A 237 4.12 2.09 -13.09
C LYS A 237 5.49 1.64 -12.62
N GLU A 238 5.59 0.39 -12.21
CA GLU A 238 6.87 -0.21 -11.85
C GLU A 238 7.83 -0.25 -13.05
N GLY A 239 9.09 0.11 -12.80
CA GLY A 239 10.17 0.00 -13.77
C GLY A 239 10.21 1.15 -14.79
N VAL A 240 10.82 0.88 -15.95
CA VAL A 240 11.18 1.91 -16.92
C VAL A 240 10.01 2.24 -17.85
N SER A 241 9.76 3.54 -18.00
CA SER A 241 8.92 4.13 -19.05
C SER A 241 9.78 4.99 -19.96
N THR A 242 9.45 5.01 -21.25
CA THR A 242 10.19 5.78 -22.26
C THR A 242 9.24 6.59 -23.11
N LYS A 243 9.64 7.82 -23.47
CA LYS A 243 8.90 8.66 -24.40
C LYS A 243 9.83 9.13 -25.52
N PRO A 244 9.46 8.96 -26.80
CA PRO A 244 10.28 9.45 -27.91
C PRO A 244 10.45 10.97 -27.85
N TYR A 245 11.65 11.44 -28.14
CA TYR A 245 11.91 12.83 -28.43
C TYR A 245 11.24 13.21 -29.74
N LYS A 246 10.53 14.35 -29.74
CA LYS A 246 9.86 14.86 -30.94
C LYS A 246 10.29 16.29 -31.16
N ASN A 247 11.08 16.51 -32.19
CA ASN A 247 11.39 17.84 -32.68
C ASN A 247 11.56 17.81 -34.20
N ILE A 248 11.20 18.91 -34.85
CA ILE A 248 11.35 19.04 -36.30
C ILE A 248 12.56 19.93 -36.55
N HIS A 249 13.55 19.36 -37.24
CA HIS A 249 14.74 20.11 -37.67
C HIS A 249 14.82 20.14 -39.18
N SER A 250 15.20 21.28 -39.74
CA SER A 250 15.42 21.40 -41.18
C SER A 250 16.56 22.36 -41.47
N THR A 251 17.26 22.13 -42.58
CA THR A 251 18.27 23.05 -43.09
C THR A 251 18.03 23.34 -44.57
N LYS A 252 18.55 24.48 -45.06
CA LYS A 252 18.55 24.82 -46.47
C LYS A 252 19.76 24.19 -47.15
N LEU A 253 19.53 23.58 -48.31
CA LEU A 253 20.57 22.97 -49.12
C LEU A 253 20.55 23.57 -50.53
N GLU A 254 21.71 24.04 -50.98
CA GLU A 254 21.90 24.62 -52.32
C GLU A 254 21.58 23.61 -53.44
N PRO A 255 21.27 24.08 -54.66
CA PRO A 255 21.03 23.22 -55.83
C PRO A 255 22.14 22.20 -56.04
N TYR A 256 21.78 20.94 -56.26
CA TYR A 256 22.73 19.83 -56.46
C TYR A 256 23.74 19.64 -55.31
N GLY A 257 23.48 20.23 -54.14
CA GLY A 257 24.33 20.16 -52.96
C GLY A 257 24.14 18.86 -52.19
N SER A 258 25.17 18.51 -51.41
CA SER A 258 25.11 17.42 -50.43
C SER A 258 25.85 17.81 -49.17
N ILE A 259 25.33 17.40 -48.02
CA ILE A 259 25.97 17.63 -46.73
C ILE A 259 25.80 16.41 -45.83
N VAL A 260 26.84 16.10 -45.07
CA VAL A 260 26.77 15.08 -44.03
C VAL A 260 26.47 15.80 -42.73
N VAL A 261 25.48 15.29 -42.00
CA VAL A 261 25.05 15.86 -40.72
C VAL A 261 25.07 14.79 -39.64
N LYS A 262 25.52 15.17 -38.45
CA LYS A 262 25.53 14.33 -37.26
C LYS A 262 24.78 15.01 -36.12
N GLY A 263 24.12 14.21 -35.29
CA GLY A 263 23.44 14.71 -34.10
C GLY A 263 24.23 14.46 -32.83
N GLU A 264 24.17 15.42 -31.91
CA GLU A 264 24.42 15.23 -30.49
C GLU A 264 23.21 15.73 -29.70
N MET A 265 23.02 15.22 -28.50
CA MET A 265 21.94 15.61 -27.61
C MET A 265 22.52 15.93 -26.23
N GLN A 266 22.13 17.08 -25.69
CA GLN A 266 22.35 17.37 -24.28
C GLN A 266 21.29 16.65 -23.46
N TYR A 267 21.72 15.84 -22.50
CA TYR A 267 20.87 15.12 -21.56
C TYR A 267 20.99 15.69 -20.15
N LEU A 268 19.90 15.56 -19.38
CA LEU A 268 19.91 15.67 -17.93
C LEU A 268 19.49 14.34 -17.33
N GLU A 269 20.32 13.82 -16.43
CA GLU A 269 19.98 12.72 -15.55
C GLU A 269 19.83 13.21 -14.11
N ARG A 270 18.86 12.66 -13.38
CA ARG A 270 18.70 12.91 -11.94
C ARG A 270 17.98 11.76 -11.26
N SER A 271 18.08 11.73 -9.94
CA SER A 271 17.28 10.87 -9.07
C SER A 271 16.56 11.73 -8.04
N SER A 272 15.29 11.45 -7.81
CA SER A 272 14.47 12.11 -6.81
C SER A 272 13.83 11.10 -5.88
N GLU A 273 13.71 11.44 -4.61
CA GLU A 273 12.81 10.77 -3.68
C GLU A 273 11.40 11.31 -3.93
N PHE A 274 10.40 10.43 -3.95
CA PHE A 274 9.00 10.81 -3.99
C PHE A 274 8.24 10.23 -2.81
N THR A 275 7.19 10.92 -2.38
CA THR A 275 6.18 10.43 -1.45
C THR A 275 4.81 10.87 -1.95
N LEU A 276 3.93 9.90 -2.19
CA LEU A 276 2.57 10.12 -2.65
C LEU A 276 1.61 9.88 -1.50
N THR A 277 0.72 10.83 -1.25
CA THR A 277 -0.40 10.64 -0.32
C THR A 277 -1.63 10.25 -1.12
N ILE A 278 -2.14 9.05 -0.87
CA ILE A 278 -3.25 8.45 -1.63
C ILE A 278 -4.42 8.25 -0.69
N LYS A 279 -5.63 8.48 -1.19
CA LYS A 279 -6.88 8.33 -0.46
C LYS A 279 -7.74 7.24 -1.07
N ASN A 280 -8.18 6.29 -0.26
CA ASN A 280 -9.31 5.44 -0.61
C ASN A 280 -10.58 6.30 -0.56
N VAL A 281 -11.22 6.51 -1.70
CA VAL A 281 -12.34 7.47 -1.82
C VAL A 281 -13.57 7.02 -1.03
N SER A 282 -13.77 5.70 -0.91
CA SER A 282 -14.94 5.14 -0.23
C SER A 282 -14.89 5.28 1.30
N SER A 283 -13.72 5.08 1.90
CA SER A 283 -13.53 5.13 3.36
C SER A 283 -12.96 6.45 3.87
N GLY A 284 -12.31 7.21 2.98
CA GLY A 284 -11.51 8.37 3.34
C GLY A 284 -10.15 8.04 3.96
N ASN A 285 -9.80 6.75 4.10
CA ASN A 285 -8.50 6.31 4.59
C ASN A 285 -7.39 6.86 3.68
N GLN A 286 -6.32 7.34 4.30
CA GLN A 286 -5.14 7.85 3.59
C GLN A 286 -3.93 6.99 3.91
N PHE A 287 -3.15 6.69 2.88
CA PHE A 287 -1.89 5.97 3.01
C PHE A 287 -0.83 6.65 2.15
N LYS A 288 0.43 6.35 2.44
CA LYS A 288 1.58 6.90 1.73
C LYS A 288 2.33 5.82 0.98
N VAL A 289 2.85 6.18 -0.17
CA VAL A 289 3.77 5.36 -0.96
C VAL A 289 4.99 6.21 -1.28
N SER A 290 6.16 5.71 -0.95
CA SER A 290 7.44 6.38 -1.15
C SER A 290 8.36 5.57 -2.05
N GLY A 291 9.30 6.24 -2.70
CA GLY A 291 10.21 5.57 -3.62
C GLY A 291 11.24 6.49 -4.26
N ILE A 292 11.95 5.93 -5.24
CA ILE A 292 12.96 6.63 -6.03
C ILE A 292 12.46 6.76 -7.46
N TRP A 293 12.62 7.96 -8.02
CA TRP A 293 12.35 8.29 -9.40
C TRP A 293 13.64 8.67 -10.11
N ASN A 294 14.09 7.81 -11.04
CA ASN A 294 15.24 8.09 -11.89
C ASN A 294 14.74 8.63 -13.23
N GLN A 295 15.36 9.72 -13.69
CA GLN A 295 15.01 10.36 -14.95
C GLN A 295 16.23 10.58 -15.84
N LYS A 296 16.03 10.42 -17.14
CA LYS A 296 16.91 10.91 -18.19
C LYS A 296 16.07 11.68 -19.20
N VAL A 297 16.37 12.96 -19.41
CA VAL A 297 15.58 13.84 -20.27
C VAL A 297 16.49 14.47 -21.33
N PRO A 298 16.17 14.34 -22.63
CA PRO A 298 16.83 15.11 -23.68
C PRO A 298 16.42 16.58 -23.56
N LEU A 299 17.40 17.47 -23.47
CA LEU A 299 17.19 18.90 -23.28
C LEU A 299 17.29 19.68 -24.58
N SER A 300 18.41 19.55 -25.28
CA SER A 300 18.67 20.33 -26.48
C SER A 300 19.49 19.55 -27.52
N PRO A 301 19.06 19.54 -28.79
CA PRO A 301 19.80 18.92 -29.88
C PRO A 301 20.91 19.85 -30.37
N HIS A 302 22.00 19.25 -30.83
CA HIS A 302 23.05 19.91 -31.59
C HIS A 302 23.26 19.17 -32.92
N ILE A 303 23.33 19.92 -34.01
CA ILE A 303 23.59 19.35 -35.35
C ILE A 303 24.97 19.82 -35.79
N ILE A 304 25.82 18.86 -36.12
CA ILE A 304 27.17 19.09 -36.61
C ILE A 304 27.15 18.88 -38.13
N PHE A 305 27.63 19.88 -38.85
CA PHE A 305 27.74 19.88 -40.31
C PHE A 305 29.18 19.55 -40.71
N GLU A 306 29.36 18.51 -41.53
CA GLU A 306 30.66 18.04 -42.04
C GLU A 306 30.83 18.33 -43.54
#